data_AF-H2ZQ08-F1
#
_entry.id   AF-H2ZQ08-F1
#
_cell.length_a   1.000
_cell.length_b   1.000
_cell.length_c   1.000
_cell.angle_alpha   90.00
_cell.angle_beta   90.00
_cell.angle_gamma   90.00
#
_symmetry.space_group_name_H-M   'P 1'
#
loop_
_entity.id
_entity.type
_entity.pdbx_description
1 polymer ?
#
loop_
_entity_poly.entity_id
_entity_poly.type
_entity_poly.pdbx_seq_one_letter_code
_entity_poly.pdbx_strand_id
1 'polypeptide(L)'
;MNVPMYNAIRRCIPFASMVLGYMVFVKKPSPLVFISIMIVTAGTGLAAYGDMQFDLRSYLYGISSVMLMGFHLIVLQYNGLKKKLSALDQLYVNSINCIPIFGTLFLVNLKEMLLYEHLGELKFILSFLLVCCCGCLLNYSMFLCTTTNSALTTTCVGVIKSGFTTVIGMFVFGGVDLTIYFVSGQIINFSGGILYSYAKFQENFASKLKPPPQHNNA
;
A
#
# COMPACT_ATOMS: atom_id res chain seq x y z
N MET A 1 -13.69 12.54 -7.68
CA MET A 1 -12.32 12.83 -7.17
C MET A 1 -11.32 12.82 -8.31
N ASN A 2 -10.37 13.76 -8.35
CA ASN A 2 -9.27 13.72 -9.31
C ASN A 2 -8.26 12.62 -8.94
N VAL A 3 -7.55 12.05 -9.92
CA VAL A 3 -6.55 10.99 -9.72
C VAL A 3 -5.45 11.35 -8.69
N PRO A 4 -4.93 12.60 -8.67
CA PRO A 4 -3.95 13.02 -7.67
C PRO A 4 -4.49 13.00 -6.24
N MET A 5 -5.74 13.45 -6.03
CA MET A 5 -6.37 13.46 -4.71
C MET A 5 -6.65 12.04 -4.18
N TYR A 6 -7.04 11.10 -5.06
CA TYR A 6 -7.12 9.68 -4.69
C TYR A 6 -5.77 9.14 -4.20
N ASN A 7 -4.70 9.44 -4.93
CA ASN A 7 -3.35 9.02 -4.57
C ASN A 7 -2.87 9.66 -3.27
N ALA A 8 -3.24 10.91 -2.99
CA ALA A 8 -2.97 11.56 -1.73
C ALA A 8 -3.65 10.82 -0.57
N ILE A 9 -4.96 10.57 -0.64
CA ILE A 9 -5.70 9.83 0.40
C ILE A 9 -5.07 8.46 0.67
N ARG A 10 -4.64 7.74 -0.38
CA ARG A 10 -3.95 6.44 -0.21
C ARG A 10 -2.61 6.53 0.52
N ARG A 11 -1.91 7.66 0.52
CA ARG A 11 -0.67 7.81 1.29
C ARG A 11 -0.90 7.87 2.80
N CYS A 12 -2.16 7.99 3.24
CA CYS A 12 -2.55 7.87 4.65
C CYS A 12 -2.76 6.41 5.11
N ILE A 13 -2.62 5.41 4.23
CA ILE A 13 -2.72 3.97 4.61
C ILE A 13 -1.78 3.57 5.76
N PRO A 14 -0.51 4.02 5.86
CA PRO A 14 0.35 3.69 6.99
C PRO A 14 -0.23 4.12 8.34
N PHE A 15 -0.87 5.30 8.39
CA PHE A 15 -1.52 5.80 9.60
C PHE A 15 -2.71 4.92 9.99
N ALA A 16 -3.59 4.60 9.04
CA ALA A 16 -4.73 3.72 9.27
C ALA A 16 -4.28 2.31 9.74
N SER A 17 -3.26 1.76 9.07
CA SER A 17 -2.68 0.46 9.44
C SER A 17 -2.02 0.49 10.83
N MET A 18 -1.41 1.60 11.23
CA MET A 18 -0.85 1.78 12.59
C MET A 18 -1.92 1.70 13.66
N VAL A 19 -3.02 2.45 13.49
CA VAL A 19 -4.13 2.50 14.45
C VAL A 19 -4.77 1.12 14.59
N LEU A 20 -5.10 0.49 13.46
CA LEU A 20 -5.67 -0.86 13.44
C LEU A 20 -4.71 -1.91 14.01
N GLY A 21 -3.42 -1.82 13.67
CA GLY A 21 -2.39 -2.71 14.19
C GLY A 21 -2.20 -2.60 15.70
N TYR A 22 -2.28 -1.39 16.25
CA TYR A 22 -2.27 -1.18 17.70
C TYR A 22 -3.47 -1.85 18.38
N MET A 23 -4.67 -1.72 17.81
CA MET A 23 -5.89 -2.35 18.35
C MET A 23 -5.81 -3.89 18.30
N VAL A 24 -5.29 -4.47 17.21
CA VAL A 24 -5.30 -5.93 17.00
C VAL A 24 -4.14 -6.65 17.72
N PHE A 25 -2.93 -6.08 17.69
CA PHE A 25 -1.74 -6.74 18.24
C PHE A 25 -1.36 -6.25 19.65
N VAL A 26 -1.99 -5.16 20.14
CA VAL A 26 -1.76 -4.56 21.48
C VAL A 26 -0.27 -4.33 21.79
N LYS A 27 0.54 -4.07 20.76
CA LYS A 27 1.94 -3.67 20.90
C LYS A 27 2.06 -2.19 20.57
N LYS A 28 2.59 -1.43 21.53
CA LYS A 28 2.86 0.00 21.33
C LYS A 28 3.95 0.16 20.25
N PRO A 29 3.69 0.91 19.17
CA PRO A 29 4.74 1.28 18.24
C PRO A 29 5.77 2.16 18.95
N SER A 30 7.04 2.03 18.55
CA SER A 30 8.10 2.90 19.06
C SER A 30 7.81 4.37 18.75
N PRO A 31 8.20 5.31 19.62
CA PRO A 31 8.04 6.74 19.36
C PRO A 31 8.66 7.17 18.02
N LEU A 32 9.78 6.56 17.60
CA LEU A 32 10.42 6.88 16.33
C LEU A 32 9.57 6.47 15.11
N VAL A 33 8.88 5.32 15.21
CA VAL A 33 7.93 4.83 14.21
C VAL A 33 6.71 5.74 14.13
N PHE A 34 6.17 6.16 15.27
CA PHE A 34 5.04 7.07 15.35
C PHE A 34 5.35 8.43 14.70
N ILE A 35 6.50 9.04 15.05
CA ILE A 35 6.95 10.31 14.48
C ILE A 35 7.09 10.20 12.96
N SER A 36 7.66 9.10 12.46
CA SER A 36 7.83 8.88 11.02
C SER A 36 6.50 8.83 10.28
N ILE A 37 5.50 8.15 10.84
CA ILE A 37 4.16 8.07 10.24
C ILE A 37 3.47 9.43 10.26
N MET A 38 3.61 10.21 11.35
CA MET A 38 3.09 11.58 11.41
C MET A 38 3.71 12.48 10.35
N ILE A 39 5.02 12.36 10.08
CA ILE A 39 5.70 13.09 9.01
C ILE A 39 5.14 12.71 7.63
N VAL A 40 4.94 11.42 7.36
CA VAL A 40 4.32 10.93 6.12
C VAL A 40 2.90 11.50 5.96
N THR A 41 2.08 11.46 7.01
CA THR A 41 0.73 12.01 6.98
C THR A 41 0.73 13.52 6.77
N ALA A 42 1.65 14.27 7.40
CA ALA A 42 1.79 15.71 7.20
C ALA A 42 2.20 16.07 5.76
N GLY A 43 3.19 15.37 5.19
CA GLY A 43 3.59 15.56 3.79
C GLY A 43 2.47 15.25 2.80
N THR A 44 1.62 14.28 3.13
CA THR A 44 0.43 13.94 2.34
C THR A 44 -0.62 15.04 2.41
N GLY A 45 -0.89 15.59 3.59
CA GLY A 45 -1.80 16.72 3.76
C GLY A 45 -1.33 17.96 2.97
N LEU A 46 -0.02 18.24 2.99
CA LEU A 46 0.56 19.34 2.22
C LEU A 46 0.42 19.13 0.71
N ALA A 47 0.67 17.91 0.21
CA ALA A 47 0.48 17.58 -1.20
C ALA A 47 -0.99 17.67 -1.63
N ALA A 48 -1.92 17.30 -0.75
CA ALA A 48 -3.36 17.35 -1.00
C ALA A 48 -3.92 18.78 -1.02
N TYR A 49 -3.33 19.69 -0.23
CA TYR A 49 -3.78 21.08 -0.13
C TYR A 49 -3.76 21.83 -1.48
N GLY A 50 -2.85 21.47 -2.38
CA GLY A 50 -2.71 22.11 -3.68
C GLY A 50 -3.80 21.79 -4.73
N ASP A 51 -4.61 20.75 -4.54
CA ASP A 51 -5.57 20.24 -5.55
C ASP A 51 -6.96 19.93 -4.94
N MET A 52 -7.45 20.84 -4.08
CA MET A 52 -8.71 20.63 -3.35
C MET A 52 -9.95 20.93 -4.20
N GLN A 53 -10.42 19.93 -4.94
CA GLN A 53 -11.80 19.86 -5.42
C GLN A 53 -12.65 19.18 -4.33
N PHE A 54 -13.42 19.98 -3.58
CA PHE A 54 -14.19 19.48 -2.44
C PHE A 54 -15.52 18.83 -2.86
N ASP A 55 -15.52 17.51 -3.09
CA ASP A 55 -16.74 16.69 -3.16
C ASP A 55 -16.79 15.69 -1.99
N LEU A 56 -17.69 15.92 -1.03
CA LEU A 56 -17.82 15.14 0.20
C LEU A 56 -18.01 13.63 -0.04
N ARG A 57 -18.76 13.23 -1.08
CA ARG A 57 -19.02 11.80 -1.35
C ARG A 57 -17.75 11.08 -1.75
N SER A 58 -16.95 11.72 -2.61
CA SER A 58 -15.64 11.23 -3.03
C SER A 58 -14.69 11.01 -1.86
N TYR A 59 -14.66 11.91 -0.87
CA TYR A 59 -13.81 11.75 0.32
C TYR A 59 -14.26 10.61 1.23
N LEU A 60 -15.57 10.43 1.42
CA LEU A 60 -16.09 9.32 2.24
C LEU A 60 -15.69 7.95 1.65
N TYR A 61 -15.81 7.78 0.33
CA TYR A 61 -15.32 6.57 -0.35
C TYR A 61 -13.79 6.42 -0.28
N GLY A 62 -13.05 7.53 -0.36
CA GLY A 62 -11.60 7.51 -0.21
C GLY A 62 -11.15 7.03 1.18
N ILE A 63 -11.77 7.58 2.23
CA ILE A 63 -11.45 7.22 3.63
C ILE A 63 -11.84 5.76 3.90
N SER A 64 -13.02 5.32 3.46
CA SER A 64 -13.45 3.93 3.63
C SER A 64 -12.52 2.95 2.91
N SER A 65 -12.07 3.29 1.69
CA SER A 65 -11.09 2.51 0.94
C SER A 65 -9.76 2.38 1.69
N VAL A 66 -9.26 3.47 2.28
CA VAL A 66 -8.01 3.45 3.07
C VAL A 66 -8.15 2.57 4.31
N MET A 67 -9.28 2.65 5.02
CA MET A 67 -9.54 1.82 6.19
C MET A 67 -9.63 0.34 5.84
N LEU A 68 -10.36 0.00 4.77
CA LEU A 68 -10.46 -1.38 4.26
C LEU A 68 -9.09 -1.91 3.84
N MET A 69 -8.27 -1.11 3.17
CA MET A 69 -6.91 -1.48 2.78
C MET A 69 -6.01 -1.71 4.00
N GLY A 70 -6.10 -0.83 5.01
CA GLY A 70 -5.39 -1.01 6.28
C GLY A 70 -5.82 -2.29 7.01
N PHE A 71 -7.11 -2.57 7.06
CA PHE A 71 -7.66 -3.78 7.66
C PHE A 71 -7.19 -5.05 6.94
N HIS A 72 -7.27 -5.07 5.60
CA HIS A 72 -6.78 -6.17 4.78
C HIS A 72 -5.31 -6.50 5.08
N LEU A 73 -4.47 -5.48 5.19
CA LEU A 73 -3.05 -5.67 5.48
C LEU A 73 -2.78 -6.22 6.89
N ILE A 74 -3.57 -5.79 7.89
CA ILE A 74 -3.50 -6.34 9.25
C ILE A 74 -3.96 -7.79 9.30
N VAL A 75 -5.02 -8.15 8.57
CA VAL A 75 -5.49 -9.54 8.45
C VAL A 75 -4.43 -10.43 7.81
N LEU A 76 -3.76 -9.96 6.75
CA LEU A 76 -2.65 -10.69 6.13
C LEU A 76 -1.49 -10.90 7.09
N GLN A 77 -1.07 -9.85 7.81
CA GLN A 77 -0.02 -9.96 8.81
C GLN A 77 -0.44 -10.93 9.94
N TYR A 78 -1.68 -10.87 10.39
CA TYR A 78 -2.22 -11.77 11.41
C TYR A 78 -2.19 -13.23 10.94
N ASN A 79 -2.63 -13.50 9.72
CA ASN A 79 -2.60 -14.83 9.12
C ASN A 79 -1.16 -15.34 8.94
N GLY A 80 -0.21 -14.48 8.57
CA GLY A 80 1.20 -14.83 8.45
C GLY A 80 1.84 -15.19 9.79
N LEU A 81 1.55 -14.42 10.84
CA LEU A 81 2.15 -14.62 12.17
C LEU A 81 1.50 -15.77 12.96
N LYS A 82 0.16 -15.86 12.97
CA LYS A 82 -0.57 -16.82 13.82
C LYS A 82 -0.82 -18.16 13.15
N LYS A 83 -1.19 -18.14 11.86
CA LYS A 83 -1.50 -19.38 11.11
C LYS A 83 -0.28 -19.93 10.35
N LYS A 84 0.85 -19.19 10.34
CA LYS A 84 2.07 -19.52 9.57
C LYS A 84 1.79 -19.88 8.10
N LEU A 85 0.75 -19.28 7.53
CA LEU A 85 0.37 -19.49 6.14
C LEU A 85 1.44 -18.89 5.22
N SER A 86 1.83 -19.64 4.20
CA SER A 86 2.79 -19.15 3.20
C SER A 86 2.19 -17.98 2.40
N ALA A 87 3.04 -17.14 1.81
CA ALA A 87 2.59 -16.04 0.95
C ALA A 87 1.75 -16.56 -0.24
N LEU A 88 2.04 -17.77 -0.72
CA LEU A 88 1.26 -18.42 -1.78
C LEU A 88 -0.13 -18.84 -1.30
N ASP A 89 -0.26 -19.37 -0.07
CA ASP A 89 -1.55 -19.77 0.49
C ASP A 89 -2.46 -18.56 0.70
N GLN A 90 -1.88 -17.45 1.16
CA GLN A 90 -2.60 -16.19 1.33
C GLN A 90 -3.05 -15.60 -0.01
N LEU A 91 -2.18 -15.63 -1.02
CA LEU A 91 -2.53 -15.20 -2.37
C LEU A 91 -3.63 -16.10 -2.95
N TYR A 92 -3.57 -17.41 -2.75
CA TYR A 92 -4.58 -18.36 -3.21
C TYR A 92 -5.96 -18.08 -2.59
N VAL A 93 -6.02 -17.88 -1.27
CA VAL A 93 -7.25 -17.51 -0.58
C VAL A 93 -7.77 -16.15 -1.08
N ASN A 94 -6.91 -15.16 -1.26
CA ASN A 94 -7.29 -13.86 -1.81
C ASN A 94 -7.88 -13.99 -3.22
N SER A 95 -7.24 -14.78 -4.09
CA SER A 95 -7.71 -15.04 -5.45
C SER A 95 -9.08 -15.70 -5.46
N ILE A 96 -9.32 -16.72 -4.62
CA ILE A 96 -10.64 -17.36 -4.51
C ILE A 96 -11.72 -16.36 -4.10
N ASN A 97 -11.44 -15.49 -3.13
CA ASN A 97 -12.40 -14.46 -2.71
C ASN A 97 -12.68 -13.42 -3.80
N CYS A 98 -11.71 -13.18 -4.69
CA CYS A 98 -11.86 -12.24 -5.79
C CYS A 98 -12.68 -12.82 -6.97
N ILE A 99 -12.66 -14.14 -7.20
CA ILE A 99 -13.38 -14.79 -8.30
C ILE A 99 -14.87 -14.41 -8.40
N PRO A 100 -15.70 -14.45 -7.33
CA PRO A 100 -17.12 -14.10 -7.45
C PRO A 100 -17.34 -12.62 -7.79
N ILE A 101 -16.48 -11.73 -7.28
CA ILE A 101 -16.59 -10.29 -7.53
C ILE A 101 -16.17 -9.97 -8.98
N PHE A 102 -15.04 -10.50 -9.44
CA PHE A 102 -14.62 -10.31 -10.83
C PHE A 102 -15.52 -11.04 -11.82
N GLY A 103 -16.05 -12.21 -11.46
CA GLY A 103 -16.99 -12.96 -12.29
C GLY A 103 -18.30 -12.21 -12.52
N THR A 104 -18.87 -11.61 -11.48
CA THR A 104 -20.07 -10.78 -11.62
C THR A 104 -19.81 -9.51 -12.43
N LEU A 105 -18.67 -8.83 -12.22
CA LEU A 105 -18.26 -7.69 -13.04
C LEU A 105 -18.05 -8.06 -14.51
N PHE A 106 -17.48 -9.23 -14.78
CA PHE A 106 -17.28 -9.73 -16.13
C PHE A 106 -18.61 -9.97 -16.85
N LEU A 107 -19.59 -10.58 -16.16
CA LEU A 107 -20.92 -10.84 -16.72
C LEU A 107 -21.67 -9.55 -17.07
N VAL A 108 -21.56 -8.51 -16.23
CA VAL A 108 -22.21 -7.22 -16.45
C VAL A 108 -21.63 -6.49 -17.67
N ASN A 109 -20.31 -6.55 -17.86
CA ASN A 109 -19.60 -5.80 -18.91
C ASN A 109 -19.27 -6.64 -20.16
N LEU A 110 -19.81 -7.86 -20.26
CA LEU A 110 -19.46 -8.84 -21.29
C LEU A 110 -19.69 -8.31 -22.71
N LYS A 111 -20.79 -7.58 -22.90
CA LYS A 111 -21.15 -6.99 -24.20
C LYS A 111 -20.19 -5.90 -24.64
N GLU A 112 -19.83 -5.00 -23.72
CA GLU A 112 -18.90 -3.91 -24.00
C GLU A 112 -17.48 -4.42 -24.23
N MET A 113 -17.07 -5.48 -23.50
CA MET A 113 -15.78 -6.12 -23.74
C MET A 113 -15.72 -6.72 -25.15
N LEU A 114 -16.71 -7.51 -25.58
CA LEU A 114 -16.70 -8.14 -26.91
C LEU A 114 -16.77 -7.14 -28.08
N LEU A 115 -17.29 -5.93 -27.84
CA LEU A 115 -17.35 -4.85 -28.81
C LEU A 115 -16.04 -4.04 -28.91
N TYR A 116 -15.04 -4.34 -28.09
CA TYR A 116 -13.76 -3.62 -28.13
C TYR A 116 -12.98 -3.97 -29.39
N GLU A 117 -12.81 -2.98 -30.27
CA GLU A 117 -12.28 -3.12 -31.63
C GLU A 117 -10.85 -3.70 -31.67
N HIS A 118 -10.03 -3.42 -30.65
CA HIS A 118 -8.63 -3.83 -30.59
C HIS A 118 -8.38 -5.14 -29.80
N LEU A 119 -9.42 -5.89 -29.42
CA LEU A 119 -9.28 -7.13 -28.64
C LEU A 119 -8.39 -8.18 -29.31
N GLY A 120 -8.44 -8.24 -30.65
CA GLY A 120 -7.68 -9.19 -31.46
C GLY A 120 -6.28 -8.72 -31.84
N GLU A 121 -5.88 -7.49 -31.49
CA GLU A 121 -4.57 -6.98 -31.88
C GLU A 121 -3.44 -7.63 -31.09
N LEU A 122 -2.42 -8.13 -31.81
CA LEU A 122 -1.26 -8.76 -31.20
C LEU A 122 -0.55 -7.85 -30.18
N LYS A 123 -0.45 -6.54 -30.48
CA LYS A 123 0.16 -5.55 -29.58
C LYS A 123 -0.61 -5.41 -28.27
N PHE A 124 -1.95 -5.42 -28.35
CA PHE A 124 -2.81 -5.36 -27.19
C PHE A 124 -2.67 -6.63 -26.34
N ILE A 125 -2.74 -7.81 -26.96
CA ILE A 125 -2.63 -9.11 -26.26
C ILE A 125 -1.26 -9.23 -25.57
N LEU A 126 -0.16 -8.90 -26.25
CA LEU A 126 1.18 -8.95 -25.67
C LEU A 126 1.33 -7.98 -24.49
N SER A 127 0.84 -6.75 -24.61
CA SER A 127 0.87 -5.76 -23.53
C SER A 127 0.00 -6.19 -22.35
N PHE A 128 -1.16 -6.79 -22.64
CA PHE A 128 -2.09 -7.33 -21.65
C PHE A 128 -1.49 -8.52 -20.88
N LEU A 129 -0.84 -9.44 -21.57
CA LEU A 129 -0.14 -10.56 -20.93
C LEU A 129 1.02 -10.06 -20.07
N LEU A 130 1.79 -9.09 -20.55
CA LEU A 130 2.90 -8.51 -19.81
C LEU A 130 2.40 -7.84 -18.52
N VAL A 131 1.35 -7.02 -18.58
CA VAL A 131 0.81 -6.37 -17.38
C VAL A 131 0.21 -7.39 -16.40
N CYS A 132 -0.41 -8.46 -16.90
CA CYS A 132 -0.87 -9.56 -16.05
C CYS A 132 0.29 -10.24 -15.31
N CYS A 133 1.36 -10.60 -16.01
CA CYS A 133 2.56 -11.21 -15.42
C CYS A 133 3.20 -10.29 -14.37
N CYS A 134 3.41 -9.01 -14.70
CA CYS A 134 3.94 -8.02 -13.76
C CYS A 134 3.01 -7.83 -12.56
N GLY A 135 1.69 -7.81 -12.76
CA GLY A 135 0.69 -7.70 -11.71
C GLY A 135 0.74 -8.89 -10.74
N CYS A 136 0.86 -10.12 -11.25
CA CYS A 136 1.02 -11.32 -10.42
C CYS A 136 2.30 -11.26 -9.58
N LEU A 137 3.43 -10.90 -10.19
CA LEU A 137 4.71 -10.76 -9.50
C LEU A 137 4.67 -9.69 -8.40
N LEU A 138 4.04 -8.53 -8.68
CA LEU A 138 3.87 -7.45 -7.71
C LEU A 138 2.99 -7.87 -6.53
N ASN A 139 1.87 -8.56 -6.79
CA ASN A 139 0.98 -9.06 -5.74
C ASN A 139 1.71 -10.09 -4.86
N TYR A 140 2.37 -11.08 -5.47
CA TYR A 140 3.17 -12.06 -4.73
C TYR A 140 4.24 -11.40 -3.86
N SER A 141 4.99 -10.44 -4.41
CA SER A 141 6.02 -9.70 -3.68
C SER A 141 5.44 -8.90 -2.51
N MET A 142 4.25 -8.30 -2.68
CA MET A 142 3.56 -7.56 -1.62
C MET A 142 3.10 -8.48 -0.49
N PHE A 143 2.52 -9.65 -0.81
CA PHE A 143 2.14 -10.65 0.18
C PHE A 143 3.38 -11.17 0.92
N LEU A 144 4.44 -11.53 0.20
CA LEU A 144 5.69 -11.98 0.78
C LEU A 144 6.32 -10.90 1.69
N CYS A 145 6.29 -9.63 1.28
CA CYS A 145 6.75 -8.53 2.11
C CYS A 145 5.93 -8.38 3.39
N THR A 146 4.61 -8.58 3.33
CA THR A 146 3.69 -8.45 4.48
C THR A 146 3.73 -9.64 5.44
N THR A 147 4.13 -10.82 4.96
CA THR A 147 4.31 -11.98 5.83
C THR A 147 5.69 -11.98 6.48
N THR A 148 6.73 -11.54 5.75
CA THR A 148 8.10 -11.46 6.26
C THR A 148 8.37 -10.21 7.10
N ASN A 149 7.73 -9.09 6.75
CA ASN A 149 7.80 -7.81 7.48
C ASN A 149 6.43 -7.45 8.04
N SER A 150 6.38 -6.57 9.03
CA SER A 150 5.10 -6.07 9.55
C SER A 150 4.30 -5.30 8.48
N ALA A 151 2.97 -5.32 8.55
CA ALA A 151 2.06 -4.56 7.69
C ALA A 151 2.49 -3.09 7.55
N LEU A 152 2.89 -2.51 8.67
CA LEU A 152 3.36 -1.13 8.76
C LEU A 152 4.57 -0.85 7.83
N THR A 153 5.49 -1.82 7.69
CA THR A 153 6.63 -1.72 6.78
C THR A 153 6.21 -1.84 5.33
N THR A 154 5.30 -2.75 4.99
CA THR A 154 4.73 -2.85 3.64
C THR A 154 4.07 -1.54 3.23
N THR A 155 3.31 -0.90 4.12
CA THR A 155 2.68 0.40 3.80
C THR A 155 3.71 1.50 3.54
N CYS A 156 4.78 1.57 4.33
CA CYS A 156 5.81 2.60 4.15
C CYS A 156 6.63 2.38 2.87
N VAL A 157 7.02 1.13 2.57
CA VAL A 157 7.64 0.78 1.28
C VAL A 157 6.68 1.10 0.13
N GLY A 158 5.38 0.88 0.32
CA GLY A 158 4.33 1.26 -0.63
C GLY A 158 4.30 2.77 -0.92
N VAL A 159 4.47 3.61 0.11
CA VAL A 159 4.56 5.08 -0.04
C VAL A 159 5.82 5.48 -0.81
N ILE A 160 6.98 4.90 -0.48
CA ILE A 160 8.24 5.15 -1.20
C ILE A 160 8.10 4.75 -2.67
N LYS A 161 7.61 3.52 -2.94
CA LYS A 161 7.34 3.01 -4.28
C LYS A 161 6.41 3.94 -5.04
N SER A 162 5.31 4.37 -4.41
CA SER A 162 4.34 5.29 -5.01
C SER A 162 4.99 6.62 -5.38
N GLY A 163 5.87 7.16 -4.53
CA GLY A 163 6.63 8.36 -4.84
C GLY A 163 7.50 8.19 -6.10
N PHE A 164 8.25 7.09 -6.20
CA PHE A 164 9.09 6.82 -7.38
C PHE A 164 8.26 6.64 -8.64
N THR A 165 7.17 5.86 -8.56
CA THR A 165 6.25 5.68 -9.69
C THR A 165 5.66 7.01 -10.15
N THR A 166 5.37 7.93 -9.22
CA THR A 166 4.87 9.26 -9.56
C THR A 166 5.94 10.07 -10.31
N VAL A 167 7.16 10.12 -9.80
CA VAL A 167 8.28 10.84 -10.45
C VAL A 167 8.53 10.30 -11.85
N ILE A 168 8.67 8.98 -11.99
CA ILE A 168 8.90 8.33 -13.30
C ILE A 168 7.72 8.59 -14.24
N GLY A 169 6.47 8.46 -13.76
CA GLY A 169 5.28 8.72 -14.56
C GLY A 169 5.23 10.15 -15.10
N MET A 170 5.64 11.14 -14.28
CA MET A 170 5.72 12.53 -14.73
C MET A 170 6.77 12.74 -15.82
N PHE A 171 7.96 12.13 -15.69
CA PHE A 171 9.01 12.23 -16.72
C PHE A 171 8.65 11.50 -18.02
N VAL A 172 7.97 10.36 -17.94
CA VAL A 172 7.64 9.52 -19.10
C VAL A 172 6.42 10.04 -19.86
N PHE A 173 5.37 10.49 -19.16
CA PHE A 173 4.11 10.91 -19.78
C PHE A 173 3.97 12.44 -19.94
N GLY A 174 4.86 13.23 -19.34
CA GLY A 174 5.00 14.67 -19.59
C GLY A 174 3.79 15.56 -19.27
N GLY A 175 2.77 15.06 -18.55
CA GLY A 175 1.45 15.69 -18.49
C GLY A 175 0.93 16.08 -17.10
N VAL A 176 1.80 16.35 -16.12
CA VAL A 176 1.35 16.77 -14.77
C VAL A 176 1.85 18.17 -14.45
N ASP A 177 0.92 19.07 -14.12
CA ASP A 177 1.23 20.39 -13.58
C ASP A 177 1.92 20.26 -12.21
N LEU A 178 3.25 20.43 -12.23
CA LEU A 178 4.09 20.37 -11.04
C LEU A 178 3.80 21.56 -10.12
N THR A 179 2.83 21.39 -9.25
CA THR A 179 2.56 22.36 -8.20
C THR A 179 3.62 22.25 -7.11
N ILE A 180 4.14 23.39 -6.61
CA ILE A 180 5.17 23.43 -5.57
C ILE A 180 4.75 22.68 -4.29
N TYR A 181 3.45 22.71 -3.97
CA TYR A 181 2.85 21.97 -2.85
C TYR A 181 2.92 20.46 -3.02
N PHE A 182 2.75 19.97 -4.25
CA PHE A 182 2.84 18.55 -4.57
C PHE A 182 4.28 18.03 -4.43
N VAL A 183 5.26 18.78 -4.96
CA VAL A 183 6.68 18.41 -4.90
C VAL A 183 7.21 18.44 -3.46
N SER A 184 6.92 19.52 -2.72
CA SER A 184 7.34 19.63 -1.32
C SER A 184 6.70 18.55 -0.44
N GLY A 185 5.40 18.29 -0.60
CA GLY A 185 4.72 17.21 0.09
C GLY A 185 5.26 15.82 -0.25
N GLN A 186 5.72 15.60 -1.49
CA GLN A 186 6.36 14.36 -1.91
C GLN A 186 7.72 14.14 -1.22
N ILE A 187 8.55 15.18 -1.10
CA ILE A 187 9.87 15.12 -0.44
C ILE A 187 9.70 14.81 1.06
N ILE A 188 8.74 15.44 1.73
CA ILE A 188 8.42 15.18 3.13
C ILE A 188 7.96 13.73 3.32
N ASN A 189 7.09 13.23 2.43
CA ASN A 189 6.65 11.84 2.43
C ASN A 189 7.83 10.85 2.31
N PHE A 190 8.74 11.09 1.36
CA PHE A 190 9.92 10.24 1.19
C PHE A 190 10.81 10.24 2.43
N SER A 191 11.05 11.42 3.00
CA SER A 191 11.88 11.58 4.20
C SER A 191 11.29 10.80 5.39
N GLY A 192 9.98 10.89 5.61
CA GLY A 192 9.27 10.13 6.63
C GLY A 192 9.31 8.61 6.40
N GLY A 193 9.17 8.16 5.14
CA GLY A 193 9.27 6.73 4.79
C GLY A 193 10.68 6.15 5.00
N ILE A 194 11.72 6.93 4.70
CA ILE A 194 13.12 6.56 4.95
C ILE A 194 13.38 6.49 6.46
N LEU A 195 12.95 7.50 7.22
CA LEU A 195 13.09 7.52 8.67
C LEU A 195 12.37 6.33 9.33
N TYR A 196 11.17 5.99 8.86
CA TYR A 196 10.44 4.81 9.33
C TYR A 196 11.24 3.53 9.08
N SER A 197 11.79 3.38 7.86
CA SER A 197 12.53 2.18 7.46
C SER A 197 13.80 2.01 8.30
N TYR A 198 14.50 3.11 8.56
CA TYR A 198 15.66 3.15 9.44
C TYR A 198 15.29 2.80 10.89
N ALA A 199 14.24 3.40 11.44
CA ALA A 199 13.74 3.12 12.78
C ALA A 199 13.43 1.63 12.97
N LYS A 200 12.74 1.04 12.00
CA LYS A 200 12.36 -0.38 12.03
C LYS A 200 13.56 -1.30 11.87
N PHE A 201 14.52 -0.92 11.02
CA PHE A 201 15.77 -1.65 10.87
C PHE A 201 16.54 -1.69 12.20
N GLN A 202 16.64 -0.56 12.90
CA GLN A 202 17.30 -0.47 14.19
C GLN A 202 16.62 -1.31 15.27
N GLU A 203 15.28 -1.32 15.33
CA GLU A 203 14.53 -2.20 16.24
C GLU A 203 14.80 -3.69 15.98
N ASN A 204 14.76 -4.10 14.71
CA ASN A 204 15.01 -5.48 14.32
C ASN A 204 16.45 -5.89 14.67
N PHE A 205 17.42 -5.01 14.45
CA PHE A 205 18.82 -5.24 14.78
C PHE A 205 19.04 -5.34 16.30
N ALA A 206 18.47 -4.41 17.08
CA ALA A 206 18.53 -4.43 18.54
C ALA A 206 17.85 -5.68 19.13
N SER A 207 16.78 -6.17 18.52
CA SER A 207 16.09 -7.39 18.96
C SER A 207 16.91 -8.66 18.70
N LYS A 208 17.72 -8.70 17.62
CA LYS A 208 18.66 -9.80 17.34
C LYS A 208 19.89 -9.80 18.25
N LEU A 209 20.27 -8.64 18.80
CA LEU A 209 21.40 -8.49 19.71
C LEU A 209 21.07 -8.77 21.18
N LYS A 210 19.80 -8.89 21.55
CA LYS A 210 19.43 -9.32 22.91
C LYS A 210 19.69 -10.83 23.05
N PRO A 211 20.53 -11.27 24.02
CA PRO A 211 20.67 -12.69 24.31
C PRO A 211 19.32 -13.28 24.75
N PRO A 212 19.06 -14.58 24.50
CA PRO A 212 17.84 -15.23 24.94
C PRO A 212 17.66 -15.04 26.45
N PRO A 213 16.41 -14.88 26.94
CA PRO A 213 16.15 -14.74 28.37
C PRO A 213 16.76 -15.96 29.08
N GLN A 214 17.66 -15.70 30.03
CA GLN A 214 18.15 -16.73 30.95
C GLN A 214 16.94 -17.22 31.73
N HIS A 215 16.51 -18.45 31.44
CA HIS A 215 15.52 -19.16 32.23
C HIS A 215 16.17 -19.45 33.58
N ASN A 216 16.02 -18.54 34.54
CA ASN A 216 16.36 -18.80 35.93
C ASN A 216 15.36 -19.84 36.44
N ASN A 217 15.74 -21.11 36.34
CA ASN A 217 15.16 -22.18 37.13
C ASN A 217 15.78 -22.07 38.53
N ALA A 218 15.03 -21.47 39.44
CA ALA A 218 15.20 -21.65 40.88
C ALA A 218 14.11 -22.62 41.36
#